data_AF-A0A356U255-F1
#
_entry.id   AF-A0A356U255-F1
#
_cell.length_a   1.000
_cell.length_b   1.000
_cell.length_c   1.000
_cell.angle_alpha   90.00
_cell.angle_beta   90.00
_cell.angle_gamma   90.00
#
_symmetry.space_group_name_H-M   'P 1'
#
loop_
_entity.id
_entity.type
_entity.pdbx_description
1 polymer ?
#
loop_
_entity_poly.entity_id
_entity_poly.type
_entity_poly.pdbx_seq_one_letter_code
_entity_poly.pdbx_strand_id
1 'polypeptide(L)'
;MSDQTSGHYPPGQYPDLPPPPGTTGALGWIRNNFFSSITNTILTILFAYLVYLLVAGAGDWMVLSAVFDADSRTACRAIDDGACWAVITRRIGQFAYGFYPDAERWRPNLAFLLLFVAAAPLLYPDLPGRKYLLW
;
A
#
# COMPACT_ATOMS: atom_id res chain seq x y z
N MET A 1 33.49 1.30 35.70
CA MET A 1 34.64 0.67 35.03
C MET A 1 34.81 -0.72 35.63
N SER A 2 34.32 -1.75 34.97
CA SER A 2 34.57 -3.14 35.41
C SER A 2 34.98 -3.95 34.19
N ASP A 3 36.23 -4.39 34.32
CA ASP A 3 37.11 -5.11 33.42
C ASP A 3 36.48 -6.41 32.91
N GLN A 4 36.55 -6.66 31.60
CA GLN A 4 36.18 -7.93 30.98
C GLN A 4 37.38 -8.87 31.06
N THR A 5 37.54 -9.53 32.19
CA THR A 5 38.41 -10.70 32.29
C THR A 5 37.88 -11.77 31.33
N SER A 6 38.77 -12.27 30.47
CA SER A 6 38.54 -13.38 29.55
C SER A 6 38.21 -14.66 30.33
N GLY A 7 36.95 -14.81 30.73
CA GLY A 7 36.44 -15.97 31.43
C GLY A 7 36.39 -17.20 30.53
N HIS A 8 37.22 -18.19 30.83
CA HIS A 8 37.14 -19.52 30.21
C HIS A 8 35.94 -20.27 30.81
N TYR A 9 34.80 -20.25 30.10
CA TYR A 9 33.63 -21.02 30.50
C TYR A 9 33.76 -22.48 30.03
N PRO A 10 33.40 -23.48 30.86
CA PRO A 10 33.39 -24.87 30.43
C PRO A 10 32.36 -25.08 29.31
N PRO A 11 32.61 -26.02 28.36
CA PRO A 11 31.70 -26.29 27.25
C PRO A 11 30.28 -26.59 27.75
N GLY A 12 29.30 -25.79 27.33
CA GLY A 12 27.90 -25.93 27.74
C GLY A 12 27.45 -25.02 28.89
N GLN A 13 28.31 -24.17 29.45
CA GLN A 13 27.95 -23.16 30.46
C GLN A 13 28.28 -21.74 30.01
N TYR A 14 27.80 -21.35 28.83
CA TYR A 14 27.87 -19.96 28.38
C TYR A 14 26.67 -19.17 28.92
N PRO A 15 26.87 -17.97 29.50
CA PRO A 15 25.77 -17.11 29.91
C PRO A 15 25.00 -16.59 28.68
N ASP A 16 23.68 -16.52 28.77
CA ASP A 16 22.83 -15.89 27.76
C ASP A 16 23.13 -14.39 27.69
N LEU A 17 23.82 -13.97 26.63
CA LEU A 17 24.15 -12.57 26.35
C LEU A 17 23.02 -11.91 25.55
N PRO A 18 22.74 -10.61 25.76
CA PRO A 18 21.83 -9.89 24.90
C PRO A 18 22.35 -9.92 23.45
N PRO A 19 21.45 -9.97 22.44
CA PRO A 19 21.85 -10.02 21.05
C PRO A 19 22.73 -8.80 20.69
N PRO A 20 23.71 -8.96 19.79
CA PRO A 20 24.61 -7.88 19.43
C PRO A 20 23.82 -6.62 19.01
N PRO A 21 24.21 -5.43 19.49
CA PRO A 21 23.53 -4.19 19.15
C PRO A 21 23.42 -4.02 17.63
N GLY A 22 22.20 -3.77 17.13
CA GLY A 22 21.94 -3.56 15.70
C GLY A 22 21.65 -4.82 14.89
N THR A 23 21.54 -6.00 15.51
CA THR A 23 21.07 -7.23 14.85
C THR A 23 19.57 -7.49 15.04
N THR A 24 18.94 -6.84 16.04
CA THR A 24 17.51 -6.97 16.34
C THR A 24 16.73 -5.69 16.06
N GLY A 25 15.42 -5.81 15.90
CA GLY A 25 14.51 -4.69 15.65
C GLY A 25 14.49 -4.20 14.19
N ALA A 26 13.77 -3.10 13.94
CA ALA A 26 13.57 -2.57 12.58
C ALA A 26 14.89 -2.22 11.88
N LEU A 27 15.85 -1.64 12.60
CA LEU A 27 17.14 -1.24 12.02
C LEU A 27 17.99 -2.46 11.62
N GLY A 28 18.03 -3.50 12.46
CA GLY A 28 18.69 -4.76 12.14
C GLY A 28 18.04 -5.45 10.94
N TRP A 29 16.71 -5.42 10.86
CA TRP A 29 15.95 -5.95 9.72
C TRP A 29 16.28 -5.19 8.42
N ILE A 30 16.28 -3.86 8.43
CA ILE A 30 16.60 -3.05 7.23
C ILE A 30 18.01 -3.39 6.73
N ARG A 31 19.00 -3.40 7.64
CA ARG A 31 20.37 -3.73 7.28
C ARG A 31 20.49 -5.14 6.70
N ASN A 32 19.83 -6.12 7.30
CA ASN A 32 19.93 -7.52 6.87
C ASN A 32 19.20 -7.81 5.55
N ASN A 33 18.14 -7.06 5.21
CA ASN A 33 17.38 -7.29 3.99
C ASN A 33 17.86 -6.42 2.82
N PHE A 34 18.10 -5.13 3.04
CA PHE A 34 18.42 -4.18 1.95
C PHE A 34 19.93 -3.97 1.77
N PHE A 35 20.72 -4.06 2.85
CA PHE A 35 22.14 -3.67 2.86
C PHE A 35 23.07 -4.81 3.30
N SER A 36 22.66 -6.06 3.08
CA SER A 36 23.42 -7.24 3.51
C SER A 36 24.68 -7.51 2.70
N SER A 37 24.78 -6.96 1.49
CA SER A 37 25.96 -7.06 0.61
C SER A 37 26.15 -5.79 -0.20
N ILE A 38 27.34 -5.61 -0.79
CA ILE A 38 27.63 -4.48 -1.68
C ILE A 38 26.66 -4.47 -2.87
N THR A 39 26.42 -5.64 -3.49
CA THR A 39 25.46 -5.77 -4.60
C THR A 39 24.04 -5.38 -4.17
N ASN A 40 23.58 -5.86 -3.01
CA ASN A 40 22.24 -5.51 -2.48
C ASN A 40 22.13 -4.01 -2.16
N THR A 41 23.23 -3.41 -1.67
CA THR A 41 23.28 -1.97 -1.38
C THR A 41 23.15 -1.14 -2.66
N ILE A 42 23.89 -1.50 -3.71
CA ILE A 42 23.83 -0.84 -5.02
C ILE A 42 22.42 -0.99 -5.61
N LEU A 43 21.85 -2.20 -5.61
CA LEU A 43 20.51 -2.46 -6.10
C LEU A 43 19.46 -1.67 -5.32
N THR A 44 19.55 -1.65 -3.98
CA THR A 44 18.62 -0.89 -3.14
C THR A 44 18.65 0.61 -3.47
N ILE A 45 19.85 1.20 -3.60
CA ILE A 45 19.98 2.62 -3.94
C ILE A 45 19.44 2.89 -5.35
N LEU A 46 19.75 2.02 -6.31
CA LEU A 46 19.25 2.14 -7.68
C LEU A 46 17.71 2.09 -7.71
N PHE A 47 17.09 1.11 -7.06
CA PHE A 47 15.64 1.00 -6.99
C PHE A 47 15.01 2.18 -6.25
N ALA A 48 15.58 2.62 -5.14
CA ALA A 48 15.11 3.80 -4.43
C ALA A 48 15.13 5.05 -5.34
N TYR A 49 16.18 5.22 -6.14
CA TYR A 49 16.28 6.30 -7.11
C TYR A 49 15.26 6.19 -8.25
N LEU A 50 15.06 4.99 -8.80
CA LEU A 50 14.04 4.77 -9.83
C LEU A 50 12.63 5.02 -9.31
N VAL A 51 12.34 4.56 -8.09
CA VAL A 51 11.06 4.84 -7.41
C VAL A 51 10.90 6.34 -7.20
N TYR A 52 11.95 7.04 -6.77
CA TYR A 52 11.91 8.49 -6.64
C TYR A 52 11.55 9.18 -7.96
N LEU A 53 12.22 8.83 -9.07
CA LEU A 53 11.90 9.41 -10.38
C LEU A 53 10.47 9.12 -10.82
N LEU A 54 10.00 7.89 -10.61
CA LEU A 54 8.64 7.49 -10.95
C LEU A 54 7.61 8.23 -10.11
N VAL A 55 7.81 8.33 -8.79
CA VAL A 55 6.89 9.00 -7.88
C VAL A 55 6.88 10.51 -8.13
N ALA A 56 8.05 11.12 -8.35
CA ALA A 56 8.15 12.54 -8.66
C ALA A 56 7.46 12.88 -10.00
N GLY A 57 7.77 12.13 -11.07
CA GLY A 57 7.15 12.34 -12.37
C GLY A 57 5.65 12.02 -12.39
N ALA A 58 5.23 10.94 -11.74
CA ALA A 58 3.81 10.60 -11.62
C ALA A 58 3.07 11.62 -10.74
N GLY A 59 3.68 12.11 -9.65
CA GLY A 59 3.08 13.11 -8.78
C GLY A 59 2.89 14.45 -9.48
N ASP A 60 3.88 14.89 -10.24
CA ASP A 60 3.80 16.09 -11.07
C ASP A 60 2.66 15.96 -12.10
N TRP A 61 2.68 14.89 -12.90
CA TRP A 61 1.65 14.64 -13.91
C TRP A 61 0.24 14.46 -13.33
N MET A 62 0.09 13.70 -12.23
CA MET A 62 -1.22 13.37 -11.65
C MET A 62 -1.83 14.49 -10.82
N VAL A 63 -1.02 15.37 -10.23
CA VAL A 63 -1.48 16.33 -9.23
C VAL A 63 -1.06 17.76 -9.54
N LEU A 64 0.22 18.01 -9.82
CA LEU A 64 0.75 19.37 -9.95
C LEU A 64 0.33 20.02 -11.27
N SER A 65 0.47 19.30 -12.38
CA SER A 65 0.09 19.75 -13.74
C SER A 65 -1.30 19.26 -14.16
N ALA A 66 -2.11 18.77 -13.22
CA ALA A 66 -3.37 18.11 -13.53
C ALA A 66 -4.51 19.11 -13.75
N VAL A 67 -5.38 18.81 -14.72
CA VAL A 67 -6.55 19.63 -15.07
C VAL A 67 -7.81 18.97 -14.52
N PHE A 68 -8.47 19.65 -13.58
CA PHE A 68 -9.62 19.11 -12.84
C PHE A 68 -10.98 19.35 -13.49
N ASP A 69 -11.13 20.44 -14.25
CA ASP A 69 -12.37 20.76 -14.96
C ASP A 69 -12.07 21.25 -16.38
N ALA A 70 -12.74 20.64 -17.35
CA ALA A 70 -12.66 20.97 -18.77
C ALA A 70 -13.82 20.27 -19.51
N ASP A 71 -14.32 20.91 -20.58
CA ASP A 71 -15.44 20.37 -21.37
C ASP A 71 -15.04 19.25 -22.33
N SER A 72 -13.74 19.12 -22.64
CA SER A 72 -13.24 18.11 -23.57
C SER A 72 -11.79 17.76 -23.31
N ARG A 73 -11.35 16.60 -23.85
CA ARG A 73 -9.95 16.17 -23.77
C ARG A 73 -9.02 17.15 -24.48
N THR A 74 -9.46 17.78 -25.56
CA THR A 74 -8.71 18.82 -26.27
C THR A 74 -8.58 20.08 -25.44
N ALA A 75 -9.63 20.48 -24.71
CA ALA A 75 -9.57 21.59 -23.76
C ALA A 75 -8.62 21.32 -22.59
N CYS A 76 -8.60 20.10 -22.03
CA CYS A 76 -7.62 19.72 -21.02
C CYS A 76 -6.18 19.96 -21.50
N ARG A 77 -5.83 19.46 -22.70
CA ARG A 77 -4.50 19.60 -23.30
C ARG A 77 -4.11 21.03 -23.68
N ALA A 78 -5.08 21.92 -23.81
CA ALA A 78 -4.81 23.33 -24.08
C ALA A 78 -4.45 24.10 -22.81
N ILE A 79 -4.84 23.59 -21.64
CA ILE A 79 -4.54 24.19 -20.33
C ILE A 79 -3.20 23.69 -19.82
N ASP A 80 -3.00 22.37 -19.79
CA ASP A 80 -1.77 21.74 -19.34
C ASP A 80 -1.63 20.31 -19.93
N ASP A 81 -0.42 19.75 -19.89
CA ASP A 81 -0.09 18.42 -20.41
C ASP A 81 -0.18 17.30 -19.35
N GLY A 82 -0.59 17.64 -18.12
CA GLY A 82 -0.78 16.68 -17.04
C GLY A 82 -2.04 15.80 -17.18
N ALA A 83 -2.42 15.16 -16.07
CA ALA A 83 -3.58 14.29 -16.01
C ALA A 83 -4.89 15.09 -16.13
N CYS A 84 -5.81 14.63 -16.97
CA CYS A 84 -7.13 15.25 -17.15
C CYS A 84 -8.19 14.55 -16.29
N TRP A 85 -8.36 15.03 -15.06
CA TRP A 85 -9.36 14.52 -14.11
C TRP A 85 -10.81 14.83 -14.53
N ALA A 86 -11.02 15.81 -15.40
CA ALA A 86 -12.33 16.13 -15.96
C ALA A 86 -13.00 14.91 -16.65
N VAL A 87 -12.22 14.00 -17.24
CA VAL A 87 -12.75 12.76 -17.83
C VAL A 87 -13.38 11.87 -16.76
N ILE A 88 -12.76 11.81 -15.57
CA ILE A 88 -13.23 10.98 -14.46
C ILE A 88 -14.47 11.59 -13.83
N THR A 89 -14.44 12.88 -13.50
CA THR A 89 -15.58 13.56 -12.85
C THR A 89 -16.83 13.53 -13.72
N ARG A 90 -16.70 13.77 -15.04
CA ARG A 90 -17.82 13.77 -15.99
C ARG A 90 -18.36 12.38 -16.29
N ARG A 91 -17.57 11.32 -16.09
CA ARG A 91 -17.94 9.94 -16.43
C ARG A 91 -17.96 9.00 -15.23
N ILE A 92 -17.95 9.53 -14.02
CA ILE A 92 -17.93 8.73 -12.79
C ILE A 92 -19.11 7.76 -12.71
N GLY A 93 -20.29 8.16 -13.21
CA GLY A 93 -21.45 7.29 -13.31
C GLY A 93 -21.23 6.08 -14.23
N GLN A 94 -20.54 6.27 -15.36
CA GLN A 94 -20.19 5.17 -16.27
C GLN A 94 -19.11 4.27 -15.66
N PHE A 95 -18.13 4.83 -14.95
CA PHE A 95 -17.09 4.02 -14.28
C PHE A 95 -17.66 3.19 -13.13
N ALA A 96 -18.58 3.75 -12.35
CA ALA A 96 -19.19 3.06 -11.21
C ALA A 96 -20.27 2.05 -11.65
N TYR A 97 -21.10 2.39 -12.62
CA TYR A 97 -22.29 1.60 -12.97
C TYR A 97 -22.22 0.95 -14.36
N GLY A 98 -21.19 1.24 -15.16
CA GLY A 98 -21.11 0.76 -16.54
C GLY A 98 -22.28 1.28 -17.38
N PHE A 99 -22.90 0.39 -18.14
CA PHE A 99 -24.04 0.70 -19.02
C PHE A 99 -25.41 0.61 -18.32
N TYR A 100 -25.46 0.57 -16.98
CA TYR A 100 -26.73 0.57 -16.26
C TYR A 100 -27.47 1.91 -16.46
N PRO A 101 -28.74 1.90 -16.90
CA PRO A 101 -29.54 3.11 -16.93
C PRO A 101 -29.78 3.62 -15.51
N ASP A 102 -29.95 4.94 -15.36
CA ASP A 102 -30.04 5.59 -14.05
C ASP A 102 -31.12 4.96 -13.14
N ALA A 103 -32.27 4.62 -13.72
CA ALA A 103 -33.39 4.00 -13.02
C ALA A 103 -33.08 2.61 -12.44
N GLU A 104 -32.08 1.90 -12.97
CA GLU A 104 -31.73 0.52 -12.57
C GLU A 104 -30.48 0.46 -11.67
N ARG A 105 -29.85 1.61 -11.36
CA ARG A 105 -28.63 1.66 -10.54
C ARG A 105 -28.81 1.17 -9.10
N TRP A 106 -30.05 1.11 -8.62
CA TRP A 106 -30.36 0.52 -7.31
C TRP A 106 -29.97 -0.97 -7.24
N ARG A 107 -29.93 -1.69 -8.37
CA ARG A 107 -29.59 -3.11 -8.42
C ARG A 107 -28.11 -3.37 -8.07
N PRO A 108 -27.11 -2.76 -8.75
CA PRO A 108 -25.72 -2.81 -8.31
C PRO A 108 -25.51 -2.36 -6.86
N ASN A 109 -26.17 -1.28 -6.44
CA ASN A 109 -26.06 -0.77 -5.07
C ASN A 109 -26.55 -1.78 -4.03
N LEU A 110 -27.71 -2.40 -4.29
CA LEU A 110 -28.26 -3.45 -3.44
C LEU A 110 -27.37 -4.70 -3.45
N ALA A 111 -26.87 -5.12 -4.61
CA ALA A 111 -25.96 -6.25 -4.71
C ALA A 111 -24.67 -6.04 -3.89
N PHE A 112 -24.09 -4.84 -3.94
CA PHE A 112 -22.90 -4.48 -3.17
C PHE A 112 -23.17 -4.47 -1.66
N LEU A 113 -24.34 -3.97 -1.24
CA LEU A 113 -24.76 -4.01 0.16
C LEU A 113 -25.00 -5.46 0.64
N LEU A 114 -25.69 -6.27 -0.16
CA LEU A 114 -25.93 -7.68 0.14
C LEU A 114 -24.63 -8.49 0.17
N LEU A 115 -23.64 -8.15 -0.65
CA LEU A 115 -22.30 -8.74 -0.59
C LEU A 115 -21.68 -8.52 0.79
N PHE A 116 -21.73 -7.31 1.35
CA PHE A 116 -21.21 -7.06 2.69
C PHE A 116 -21.99 -7.83 3.77
N VAL A 117 -23.31 -7.92 3.65
CA VAL A 117 -24.14 -8.71 4.57
C VAL A 117 -23.78 -10.20 4.51
N ALA A 118 -23.59 -10.75 3.30
CA ALA A 118 -23.20 -12.14 3.10
C ALA A 118 -21.75 -12.43 3.53
N ALA A 119 -20.84 -11.46 3.34
CA ALA A 119 -19.44 -11.61 3.71
C ALA A 119 -19.20 -11.46 5.22
N ALA A 120 -19.99 -10.62 5.91
CA ALA A 120 -19.85 -10.36 7.35
C ALA A 120 -19.74 -11.63 8.23
N PRO A 121 -20.63 -12.63 8.13
CA PRO A 121 -20.53 -13.83 8.97
C PRO A 121 -19.36 -14.76 8.59
N LEU A 122 -18.75 -14.57 7.41
CA LEU A 122 -17.57 -15.31 6.97
C LEU A 122 -16.28 -14.68 7.53
N LEU A 123 -16.18 -13.35 7.54
CA LEU A 123 -15.01 -12.63 8.05
C LEU A 123 -15.00 -12.47 9.57
N TYR A 124 -16.17 -12.40 10.24
CA TYR A 124 -16.27 -12.11 11.66
C TYR A 124 -16.87 -13.28 12.45
N PRO A 125 -16.03 -14.05 13.19
CA PRO A 125 -16.50 -15.19 13.97
C PRO A 125 -17.49 -14.83 15.07
N ASP A 126 -17.33 -13.66 15.68
CA ASP A 126 -18.08 -13.17 16.85
C ASP A 126 -19.33 -12.33 16.50
N LEU A 127 -19.78 -12.39 15.24
CA LEU A 127 -20.92 -11.59 14.79
C LEU A 127 -22.22 -12.04 15.51
N PRO A 128 -22.94 -11.13 16.21
CA PRO A 128 -24.20 -11.47 16.87
C PRO A 128 -25.25 -11.88 15.82
N GLY A 129 -25.79 -13.09 15.94
CA GLY A 129 -26.75 -13.64 14.98
C GLY A 129 -26.13 -14.37 13.78
N ARG A 130 -24.80 -14.61 13.76
CA ARG A 130 -24.07 -15.35 12.70
C ARG A 130 -24.75 -16.65 12.26
N LYS A 131 -25.29 -17.42 13.21
CA LYS A 131 -25.97 -18.70 12.95
C LYS A 131 -27.18 -18.59 12.02
N TYR A 132 -27.82 -17.43 11.94
CA TYR A 132 -28.98 -17.19 11.06
C TYR A 132 -28.58 -16.68 9.67
N LEU A 133 -27.32 -16.25 9.48
CA LEU A 133 -26.80 -15.72 8.21
C LEU A 133 -26.00 -16.76 7.41
N LEU A 134 -25.57 -17.85 8.05
CA LEU A 134 -24.82 -18.96 7.42
C LEU A 134 -25.67 -20.20 7.17
N TRP A 135 -26.96 -20.16 7.48
CA TRP A 135 -27.85 -21.32 7.50
C TRP A 135 -29.15 -21.04 6.78
#